data_AF-A0A661I5K2-F1
#
_entry.id   AF-A0A661I5K2-F1
#
_cell.length_a   1.000
_cell.length_b   1.000
_cell.length_c   1.000
_cell.angle_alpha   90.00
_cell.angle_beta   90.00
_cell.angle_gamma   90.00
#
_symmetry.space_group_name_H-M   'P 1'
#
loop_
_entity.id
_entity.type
_entity.pdbx_description
1 polymer ?
#
loop_
_entity_poly.entity_id
_entity_poly.type
_entity_poly.pdbx_seq_one_letter_code
_entity_poly.pdbx_strand_id
1 'polypeptide(L)'
;MPRRTEITEIYVATFERAPDSGGLDYWERTTLSVDDIAESFFEQPETQEKYPDTLDNADFVNTIYLNLFNRDAEPGGLAYWVMELESGNITRAQMILSVVRGSLEKDAQILANKTAVGLDFADSGLENWKNSIDIMTDIDETQESVDAAFIQIDIWAELAETIHYTTEEDHIQATTEDDHIDGLINMAATGDLSTIQTIDTVDGRAGYDIVTIQNTSSIAGNTVLTMENVEVIDIQESGTVGASLRMEKVTGLKKIIYSEHNAATGEITNLNNIIDLEYNSDDVQSGKITINYKDEAVAGDEDTMNIAVNTTSAGQADIVTTNGIEIVNIKAVGNSNLEFNDVSTTIINISGDGTLELSSTTVNIKVNTIDASLNTGGITVDGSIVSTLEGSKITGSAAIDHIAGGDGVDHITGGLGADELAGGILADKFYYFNNLDSNGVSIDTIVDFSGSIGNGDGDQIIVTEASVGSTGNALTNSVAGSRGFVSDASLIVTDGGTMAKRGIYNPDTGYLYIDANDDGTYNVENDIMINLGIGTDVDAPDIIV
;
A
#
# COMPACT_ATOMS: atom_id res chain seq x y z
N MET A 1 22.90 0.32 11.34
CA MET A 1 22.85 -0.30 12.69
C MET A 1 22.01 -1.58 12.51
N PRO A 2 21.48 -2.29 13.51
CA PRO A 2 20.43 -3.28 13.22
C PRO A 2 19.20 -2.56 12.63
N ARG A 3 18.55 -3.13 11.60
CA ARG A 3 17.43 -2.50 10.87
C ARG A 3 16.25 -2.12 11.78
N ARG A 4 15.86 -2.98 12.73
CA ARG A 4 14.81 -2.70 13.72
C ARG A 4 15.09 -1.41 14.52
N THR A 5 16.35 -1.19 14.91
CA THR A 5 16.75 0.02 15.65
C THR A 5 16.45 1.29 14.86
N GLU A 6 16.82 1.33 13.58
CA GLU A 6 16.61 2.50 12.73
C GLU A 6 15.11 2.75 12.46
N ILE A 7 14.31 1.68 12.33
CA ILE A 7 12.85 1.78 12.21
C ILE A 7 12.24 2.34 13.50
N THR A 8 12.61 1.81 14.66
CA THR A 8 12.13 2.30 15.97
C THR A 8 12.48 3.78 16.19
N GLU A 9 13.66 4.24 15.80
CA GLU A 9 14.05 5.64 15.88
C GLU A 9 13.12 6.55 15.07
N ILE A 10 12.70 6.11 13.88
CA ILE A 10 11.76 6.85 13.02
C ILE A 10 10.35 6.84 13.61
N TYR A 11 9.91 5.74 14.22
CA TYR A 11 8.65 5.69 14.97
C TYR A 11 8.62 6.73 16.09
N VAL A 12 9.66 6.77 16.91
CA VAL A 12 9.79 7.74 18.00
C VAL A 12 9.79 9.16 17.44
N ALA A 13 10.55 9.42 16.37
CA ALA A 13 10.64 10.74 15.76
C ALA A 13 9.29 11.23 15.20
N THR A 14 8.63 10.37 14.43
CA THR A 14 7.47 10.72 13.60
C THR A 14 6.19 10.66 14.40
N PHE A 15 5.99 9.60 15.17
CA PHE A 15 4.73 9.35 15.86
C PHE A 15 4.78 9.68 17.35
N GLU A 16 5.96 9.87 17.95
CA GLU A 16 6.14 10.06 19.40
C GLU A 16 5.67 8.83 20.22
N ARG A 17 5.89 7.63 19.67
CA ARG A 17 5.47 6.37 20.30
C ARG A 17 6.47 5.24 20.05
N ALA A 18 6.35 4.19 20.84
CA ALA A 18 6.93 2.89 20.53
C ALA A 18 6.27 2.29 19.27
N PRO A 19 7.02 1.55 18.44
CA PRO A 19 6.38 0.66 17.49
C PRO A 19 5.63 -0.42 18.25
N ASP A 20 4.43 -0.76 17.79
CA ASP A 20 3.72 -1.96 18.19
C ASP A 20 4.43 -3.21 17.62
N SER A 21 4.17 -4.37 18.24
CA SER A 21 4.82 -5.64 17.88
C SER A 21 4.65 -5.99 16.40
N GLY A 22 3.40 -6.05 15.93
CA GLY A 22 3.07 -6.37 14.53
C GLY A 22 3.63 -5.35 13.53
N GLY A 23 3.58 -4.06 13.85
CA GLY A 23 4.10 -2.97 13.02
C GLY A 23 5.62 -3.05 12.84
N LEU A 24 6.37 -3.30 13.92
CA LEU A 24 7.83 -3.43 13.81
C LEU A 24 8.24 -4.63 12.94
N ASP A 25 7.58 -5.77 13.14
CA ASP A 25 7.82 -6.99 12.37
C ASP A 25 7.48 -6.80 10.87
N TYR A 26 6.39 -6.06 10.59
CA TYR A 26 6.02 -5.67 9.24
C TYR A 26 7.16 -4.91 8.56
N TRP A 27 7.65 -3.83 9.18
CA TRP A 27 8.63 -2.94 8.55
C TRP A 27 9.99 -3.61 8.41
N GLU A 28 10.36 -4.48 9.37
CA GLU A 28 11.58 -5.27 9.29
C GLU A 28 11.59 -6.19 8.06
N ARG A 29 10.45 -6.81 7.73
CA ARG A 29 10.32 -7.76 6.61
C ARG A 29 10.27 -7.11 5.23
N THR A 30 9.99 -5.81 5.13
CA THR A 30 9.96 -5.11 3.84
C THR A 30 11.34 -5.08 3.17
N THR A 31 11.37 -4.94 1.84
CA THR A 31 12.59 -4.71 1.07
C THR A 31 12.99 -3.23 1.00
N LEU A 32 12.11 -2.33 1.42
CA LEU A 32 12.30 -0.88 1.39
C LEU A 32 13.55 -0.46 2.15
N SER A 33 14.24 0.59 1.68
CA SER A 33 15.30 1.20 2.48
C SER A 33 14.68 1.90 3.70
N VAL A 34 15.50 2.16 4.73
CA VAL A 34 15.04 2.93 5.89
C VAL A 34 14.59 4.34 5.48
N ASP A 35 15.22 4.90 4.45
CA ASP A 35 14.86 6.20 3.89
C ASP A 35 13.47 6.14 3.21
N ASP A 36 13.17 5.08 2.45
CA ASP A 36 11.84 4.89 1.83
C ASP A 36 10.75 4.59 2.86
N ILE A 37 11.08 3.86 3.94
CA ILE A 37 10.16 3.63 5.06
C ILE A 37 9.80 4.96 5.72
N ALA A 38 10.78 5.84 5.93
CA ALA A 38 10.52 7.16 6.51
C ALA A 38 9.61 8.00 5.62
N GLU A 39 9.79 7.99 4.30
CA GLU A 39 8.87 8.68 3.37
C GLU A 39 7.46 8.07 3.44
N SER A 40 7.35 6.74 3.44
CA SER A 40 6.05 6.05 3.56
C SER A 40 5.31 6.36 4.88
N PHE A 41 6.04 6.64 5.97
CA PHE A 41 5.41 7.06 7.23
C PHE A 41 4.73 8.41 7.10
N PHE A 42 5.24 9.32 6.27
CA PHE A 42 4.62 10.62 6.04
C PHE A 42 3.35 10.55 5.22
N GLU A 43 3.15 9.50 4.44
CA GLU A 43 1.92 9.29 3.66
C GLU A 43 0.77 8.75 4.52
N GLN A 44 1.05 8.30 5.75
CA GLN A 44 0.03 7.73 6.62
C GLN A 44 -0.99 8.79 7.06
N PRO A 45 -2.30 8.48 7.09
CA PRO A 45 -3.34 9.40 7.55
C PRO A 45 -3.06 9.99 8.93
N GLU A 46 -2.51 9.19 9.84
CA GLU A 46 -2.13 9.64 11.18
C GLU A 46 -1.03 10.71 11.15
N THR A 47 -0.02 10.55 10.30
CA THR A 47 1.07 11.53 10.14
C THR A 47 0.57 12.79 9.46
N GLN A 48 -0.35 12.66 8.49
CA GLN A 48 -1.00 13.81 7.85
C GLN A 48 -1.92 14.58 8.81
N GLU A 49 -2.58 13.88 9.74
CA GLU A 49 -3.34 14.52 10.82
C GLU A 49 -2.42 15.21 11.84
N LYS A 50 -1.30 14.56 12.22
CA LYS A 50 -0.33 15.10 13.18
C LYS A 50 0.50 16.24 12.60
N TYR A 51 0.84 16.18 11.31
CA TYR A 51 1.67 17.15 10.58
C TYR A 51 1.00 17.58 9.27
N PRO A 52 -0.15 18.28 9.32
CA PRO A 52 -0.81 18.73 8.11
C PRO A 52 0.11 19.65 7.30
N ASP A 53 -0.09 19.71 5.98
CA ASP A 53 0.67 20.60 5.09
C ASP A 53 0.62 22.08 5.50
N THR A 54 -0.42 22.46 6.24
CA THR A 54 -0.57 23.82 6.80
C THR A 54 0.28 24.09 8.04
N LEU A 55 0.90 23.06 8.64
CA LEU A 55 1.78 23.21 9.80
C LEU A 55 3.05 23.97 9.39
N ASP A 56 3.40 24.99 10.15
CA ASP A 56 4.61 25.78 9.89
C ASP A 56 5.89 24.94 10.08
N ASN A 57 6.90 25.18 9.25
CA ASN A 57 8.15 24.41 9.30
C ASN A 57 8.88 24.58 10.64
N ALA A 58 8.78 25.73 11.32
CA ALA A 58 9.42 25.91 12.61
C ALA A 58 8.72 25.10 13.71
N ASP A 59 7.39 25.04 13.67
CA ASP A 59 6.58 24.23 14.59
C ASP A 59 6.82 22.74 14.35
N PHE A 60 6.89 22.31 13.08
CA PHE A 60 7.27 20.95 12.70
C PHE A 60 8.65 20.58 13.25
N VAL A 61 9.69 21.38 12.98
CA VAL A 61 11.06 21.13 13.46
C VAL A 61 11.10 21.00 14.98
N ASN A 62 10.46 21.91 15.71
CA ASN A 62 10.44 21.85 17.17
C ASN A 62 9.71 20.60 17.69
N THR A 63 8.63 20.19 17.03
CA THR A 63 7.90 18.98 17.41
C THR A 63 8.79 17.74 17.29
N ILE A 64 9.54 17.61 16.19
CA ILE A 64 10.49 16.49 16.02
C ILE A 64 11.58 16.49 17.10
N TYR A 65 12.11 17.67 17.45
CA TYR A 65 13.10 17.79 18.53
C TYR A 65 12.51 17.43 19.91
N LEU A 66 11.25 17.78 20.18
CA LEU A 66 10.56 17.39 21.41
C LEU A 66 10.36 15.87 21.44
N ASN A 67 9.86 15.27 20.36
CA ASN A 67 9.65 13.83 20.25
C ASN A 67 10.94 13.04 20.48
N LEU A 68 12.06 13.49 19.89
CA LEU A 68 13.33 12.79 19.97
C LEU A 68 14.11 13.07 21.26
N PHE A 69 14.15 14.32 21.71
CA PHE A 69 15.15 14.80 22.67
C PHE A 69 14.55 15.53 23.89
N ASN A 70 13.22 15.61 24.01
CA ASN A 70 12.50 16.30 25.09
C ASN A 70 12.89 17.78 25.25
N ARG A 71 13.24 18.45 24.15
CA ARG A 71 13.61 19.87 24.14
C ARG A 71 13.32 20.49 22.79
N ASP A 72 13.18 21.82 22.75
CA ASP A 72 13.10 22.57 21.50
C ASP A 72 14.43 22.52 20.73
N ALA A 73 14.35 22.76 19.42
CA ALA A 73 15.52 22.98 18.59
C ALA A 73 16.23 24.28 18.99
N GLU A 74 17.56 24.27 19.01
CA GLU A 74 18.33 25.49 19.26
C GLU A 74 18.08 26.51 18.14
N PRO A 75 18.07 27.82 18.42
CA PRO A 75 17.74 28.84 17.42
C PRO A 75 18.54 28.75 16.12
N GLY A 76 19.82 28.34 16.20
CA GLY A 76 20.67 28.15 15.02
C GLY A 76 20.35 26.89 14.22
N GLY A 77 20.03 25.77 14.90
CA GLY A 77 19.61 24.53 14.25
C GLY A 77 18.22 24.67 13.65
N LEU A 78 17.28 25.26 14.38
CA LEU A 78 15.94 25.60 13.90
C LEU A 78 16.00 26.43 12.61
N ALA A 79 16.78 27.52 12.62
CA ALA A 79 16.92 28.38 11.45
C ALA A 79 17.53 27.65 10.25
N TYR A 80 18.46 26.73 10.48
CA TYR A 80 19.05 25.91 9.43
C TYR A 80 18.01 24.97 8.80
N TRP A 81 17.29 24.19 9.62
CA TRP A 81 16.32 23.23 9.12
C TRP A 81 15.14 23.90 8.42
N VAL A 82 14.62 25.00 8.97
CA VAL A 82 13.56 25.79 8.34
C VAL A 82 13.99 26.27 6.96
N MET A 83 15.22 26.77 6.82
CA MET A 83 15.74 27.22 5.53
C MET A 83 15.85 26.09 4.51
N GLU A 84 16.33 24.90 4.91
CA GLU A 84 16.44 23.75 4.00
C GLU A 84 15.06 23.25 3.54
N LEU A 85 14.07 23.22 4.44
CA LEU A 85 12.69 22.85 4.13
C LEU A 85 11.99 23.89 3.25
N GLU A 86 12.12 25.19 3.55
CA GLU A 86 11.54 26.28 2.75
C GLU A 86 12.16 26.37 1.35
N SER A 87 13.44 26.02 1.22
CA SER A 87 14.14 26.00 -0.06
C SER A 87 13.80 24.77 -0.91
N GLY A 88 13.09 23.78 -0.34
CA GLY A 88 12.78 22.51 -1.00
C GLY A 88 14.01 21.63 -1.25
N ASN A 89 15.11 21.85 -0.50
CA ASN A 89 16.34 21.06 -0.65
C ASN A 89 16.21 19.67 -0.05
N ILE A 90 15.37 19.54 0.99
CA ILE A 90 15.07 18.27 1.68
C ILE A 90 13.58 18.17 1.97
N THR A 91 13.07 16.95 2.06
CA THR A 91 11.72 16.65 2.54
C THR A 91 11.65 16.68 4.07
N ARG A 92 10.44 16.68 4.64
CA ARG A 92 10.23 16.53 6.09
C ARG A 92 10.77 15.18 6.60
N ALA A 93 10.58 14.10 5.84
CA ALA A 93 11.13 12.77 6.18
C ALA A 93 12.66 12.76 6.18
N GLN A 94 13.29 13.34 5.16
CA GLN A 94 14.75 13.46 5.07
C GLN A 94 15.34 14.30 6.21
N MET A 95 14.62 15.35 6.64
CA MET A 95 14.99 16.13 7.81
C MET A 95 15.00 15.25 9.07
N ILE A 96 13.92 14.49 9.33
CA ILE A 96 13.85 13.58 10.49
C ILE A 96 15.06 12.64 10.53
N LEU A 97 15.33 11.96 9.42
CA LEU A 97 16.45 11.02 9.32
C LEU A 97 17.79 11.71 9.59
N SER A 98 17.96 12.93 9.11
CA SER A 98 19.17 13.72 9.33
C SER A 98 19.33 14.12 10.80
N VAL A 99 18.23 14.45 11.49
CA VAL A 99 18.23 14.76 12.92
C VAL A 99 18.54 13.52 13.76
N VAL A 100 17.90 12.38 13.45
CA VAL A 100 18.16 11.08 14.09
C VAL A 100 19.64 10.70 13.98
N ARG A 101 20.16 10.66 12.74
CA ARG A 101 21.57 10.29 12.43
C ARG A 101 22.59 11.31 12.95
N GLY A 102 22.16 12.56 13.16
CA GLY A 102 22.99 13.67 13.62
C GLY A 102 22.98 13.90 15.14
N SER A 103 22.24 13.10 15.91
CA SER A 103 22.14 13.24 17.37
C SER A 103 23.49 13.00 18.06
N LEU A 104 23.79 13.78 19.10
CA LEU A 104 25.06 13.72 19.83
C LEU A 104 24.85 13.90 21.33
N GLU A 105 25.85 13.47 22.11
CA GLU A 105 25.90 13.68 23.57
C GLU A 105 24.61 13.26 24.29
N LYS A 106 23.94 14.22 24.95
CA LYS A 106 22.69 13.98 25.69
C LYS A 106 21.55 13.55 24.77
N ASP A 107 21.44 14.15 23.59
CA ASP A 107 20.37 13.84 22.63
C ASP A 107 20.50 12.40 22.11
N ALA A 108 21.73 11.97 21.80
CA ALA A 108 22.00 10.59 21.41
C ALA A 108 21.66 9.60 22.53
N GLN A 109 21.85 9.98 23.80
CA GLN A 109 21.51 9.12 24.93
C GLN A 109 19.99 9.01 25.13
N ILE A 110 19.24 10.12 25.02
CA ILE A 110 17.77 10.10 25.11
C ILE A 110 17.19 9.25 23.97
N LEU A 111 17.67 9.46 22.74
CA LEU A 111 17.24 8.66 21.59
C LEU A 111 17.55 7.18 21.80
N ALA A 112 18.78 6.84 22.22
CA ALA A 112 19.13 5.44 22.50
C ALA A 112 18.23 4.81 23.58
N ASN A 113 17.87 5.57 24.62
CA ASN A 113 16.96 5.12 25.67
C ASN A 113 15.54 4.90 25.14
N LYS A 114 14.99 5.86 24.39
CA LYS A 114 13.68 5.72 23.74
C LYS A 114 13.67 4.53 22.78
N THR A 115 14.71 4.35 21.99
CA THR A 115 14.84 3.21 21.07
C THR A 115 14.89 1.88 21.81
N ALA A 116 15.62 1.79 22.93
CA ALA A 116 15.68 0.57 23.74
C ALA A 116 14.30 0.21 24.32
N VAL A 117 13.58 1.20 24.85
CA VAL A 117 12.22 1.04 25.38
C VAL A 117 11.23 0.66 24.29
N GLY A 118 11.32 1.28 23.11
CA GLY A 118 10.44 0.97 21.99
C GLY A 118 10.64 -0.44 21.43
N LEU A 119 11.87 -0.93 21.41
CA LEU A 119 12.16 -2.33 21.03
C LEU A 119 11.60 -3.32 22.06
N ASP A 120 11.80 -3.05 23.35
CA ASP A 120 11.31 -3.92 24.43
C ASP A 120 9.77 -3.99 24.46
N PHE A 121 9.09 -2.86 24.21
CA PHE A 121 7.64 -2.79 24.06
C PHE A 121 7.13 -3.72 22.93
N ALA A 122 7.74 -3.62 21.74
CA ALA A 122 7.38 -4.45 20.60
C ALA A 122 7.73 -5.94 20.82
N ASP A 123 8.91 -6.23 21.36
CA ASP A 123 9.38 -7.60 21.59
C ASP A 123 8.58 -8.30 22.72
N SER A 124 7.92 -7.55 23.59
CA SER A 124 6.98 -8.05 24.61
C SER A 124 5.59 -8.38 24.06
N GLY A 125 5.36 -8.17 22.75
CA GLY A 125 4.08 -8.49 22.10
C GLY A 125 2.98 -7.46 22.32
N LEU A 126 3.31 -6.28 22.86
CA LEU A 126 2.32 -5.23 23.13
C LEU A 126 1.90 -4.52 21.83
N GLU A 127 0.61 -4.27 21.68
CA GLU A 127 0.03 -3.60 20.50
C GLU A 127 -0.78 -2.34 20.87
N ASN A 128 -0.97 -2.07 22.16
CA ASN A 128 -1.73 -0.93 22.62
C ASN A 128 -1.20 0.42 22.12
N TRP A 129 -1.99 1.08 21.29
CA TRP A 129 -1.74 2.44 20.82
C TRP A 129 -1.43 3.40 21.98
N LYS A 130 -2.25 3.39 23.03
CA LYS A 130 -2.09 4.31 24.14
C LYS A 130 -0.85 3.99 24.96
N ASN A 131 -0.59 2.72 25.27
CA ASN A 131 0.62 2.35 26.02
C ASN A 131 1.89 2.67 25.22
N SER A 132 1.86 2.53 23.89
CA SER A 132 2.99 2.88 23.02
C SER A 132 3.39 4.36 23.11
N ILE A 133 2.43 5.27 23.34
CA ILE A 133 2.68 6.70 23.57
C ILE A 133 3.08 6.95 25.03
N ASP A 134 2.30 6.41 25.96
CA ASP A 134 2.49 6.66 27.40
C ASP A 134 3.89 6.20 27.84
N ILE A 135 4.39 5.08 27.31
CA ILE A 135 5.72 4.55 27.65
C ILE A 135 6.87 5.45 27.19
N MET A 136 6.65 6.28 26.17
CA MET A 136 7.66 7.19 25.62
C MET A 136 7.73 8.55 26.32
N THR A 137 6.70 8.90 27.08
CA THR A 137 6.50 10.26 27.62
C THR A 137 7.58 10.65 28.63
N ASP A 138 7.98 9.72 29.49
CA ASP A 138 8.88 10.00 30.62
C ASP A 138 10.34 9.52 30.40
N ILE A 139 10.68 9.08 29.18
CA ILE A 139 12.03 8.60 28.86
C ILE A 139 12.99 9.77 28.70
N ASP A 140 14.05 9.79 29.51
CA ASP A 140 15.10 10.81 29.52
C ASP A 140 16.51 10.21 29.40
N GLU A 141 17.57 10.99 29.66
CA GLU A 141 18.95 10.51 29.53
C GLU A 141 19.40 9.51 30.62
N THR A 142 18.56 9.25 31.62
CA THR A 142 18.93 8.45 32.80
C THR A 142 18.61 6.98 32.62
N GLN A 143 19.35 6.11 33.32
CA GLN A 143 19.00 4.68 33.37
C GLN A 143 17.73 4.44 34.20
N GLU A 144 17.40 5.35 35.14
CA GLU A 144 16.24 5.21 36.00
C GLU A 144 14.93 5.31 35.21
N SER A 145 14.84 6.18 34.19
CA SER A 145 13.67 6.27 33.32
C SER A 145 13.50 5.02 32.45
N VAL A 146 14.59 4.46 31.94
CA VAL A 146 14.57 3.19 31.18
C VAL A 146 14.15 2.01 32.05
N ASP A 147 14.74 1.86 33.24
CA ASP A 147 14.40 0.77 34.17
C ASP A 147 12.93 0.86 34.60
N ALA A 148 12.41 2.06 34.82
CA ALA A 148 10.99 2.27 35.13
C ALA A 148 10.07 1.87 33.96
N ALA A 149 10.47 2.17 32.73
CA ALA A 149 9.72 1.81 31.54
C ALA A 149 9.70 0.30 31.31
N PHE A 150 10.85 -0.39 31.42
CA PHE A 150 10.89 -1.86 31.32
C PHE A 150 10.03 -2.54 32.37
N ILE A 151 10.04 -2.05 33.62
CA ILE A 151 9.12 -2.57 34.67
C ILE A 151 7.66 -2.37 34.26
N GLN A 152 7.32 -1.25 33.65
CA GLN A 152 5.96 -0.97 33.23
C GLN A 152 5.53 -1.86 32.05
N ILE A 153 6.43 -2.11 31.09
CA ILE A 153 6.23 -3.05 29.98
C ILE A 153 6.02 -4.47 30.51
N ASP A 154 6.90 -4.94 31.40
CA ASP A 154 6.76 -6.26 32.05
C ASP A 154 5.40 -6.39 32.76
N ILE A 155 4.96 -5.34 33.45
CA ILE A 155 3.66 -5.32 34.14
C ILE A 155 2.51 -5.45 33.14
N TRP A 156 2.51 -4.68 32.05
CA TRP A 156 1.47 -4.75 31.03
C TRP A 156 1.43 -6.13 30.36
N ALA A 157 2.60 -6.68 30.01
CA ALA A 157 2.70 -8.00 29.40
C ALA A 157 2.30 -9.16 30.34
N GLU A 158 2.57 -9.03 31.65
CA GLU A 158 2.16 -10.06 32.64
C GLU A 158 0.67 -9.98 33.01
N LEU A 159 0.05 -8.81 32.88
CA LEU A 159 -1.34 -8.58 33.25
C LEU A 159 -2.34 -8.86 32.11
N ALA A 160 -1.87 -8.92 30.87
CA ALA A 160 -2.64 -9.44 29.73
C ALA A 160 -3.06 -10.91 29.98
N GLU A 161 -4.35 -11.17 29.89
CA GLU A 161 -4.94 -12.49 30.05
C GLU A 161 -5.25 -13.16 28.71
N THR A 162 -5.10 -14.49 28.67
CA THR A 162 -5.74 -15.31 27.64
C THR A 162 -6.99 -15.95 28.24
N ILE A 163 -8.16 -15.58 27.72
CA ILE A 163 -9.47 -16.01 28.19
C ILE A 163 -10.10 -16.92 27.14
N HIS A 164 -10.57 -18.09 27.55
CA HIS A 164 -11.22 -19.04 26.64
C HIS A 164 -12.74 -19.01 26.85
N TYR A 165 -13.49 -18.89 25.75
CA TYR A 165 -14.92 -19.19 25.78
C TYR A 165 -15.15 -20.64 26.22
N THR A 166 -16.24 -20.85 26.95
CA THR A 166 -16.70 -22.16 27.40
C THR A 166 -17.94 -22.58 26.61
N THR A 167 -18.43 -23.79 26.82
CA THR A 167 -19.69 -24.23 26.17
C THR A 167 -20.95 -23.69 26.85
N GLU A 168 -20.80 -23.04 28.00
CA GLU A 168 -21.88 -22.42 28.77
C GLU A 168 -22.01 -20.93 28.38
N GLU A 169 -23.04 -20.26 28.90
CA GLU A 169 -23.19 -18.80 28.71
C GLU A 169 -22.03 -18.04 29.38
N ASP A 170 -21.31 -17.26 28.58
CA ASP A 170 -20.16 -16.48 29.02
C ASP A 170 -20.47 -14.97 29.07
N HIS A 171 -20.04 -14.33 30.16
CA HIS A 171 -20.03 -12.88 30.32
C HIS A 171 -18.61 -12.42 30.62
N ILE A 172 -17.78 -12.42 29.58
CA ILE A 172 -16.37 -12.10 29.67
C ILE A 172 -16.22 -10.60 29.92
N GLN A 173 -15.46 -10.28 30.96
CA GLN A 173 -14.92 -8.94 31.17
C GLN A 173 -13.42 -9.09 31.27
N ALA A 174 -12.71 -8.59 30.26
CA ALA A 174 -11.27 -8.65 30.22
C ALA A 174 -10.66 -7.70 31.26
N THR A 175 -9.33 -7.65 31.29
CA THR A 175 -8.56 -6.79 32.19
C THR A 175 -8.58 -5.33 31.67
N THR A 176 -7.51 -4.58 31.86
CA THR A 176 -7.35 -3.26 31.23
C THR A 176 -6.10 -3.22 30.36
N GLU A 177 -5.59 -4.39 30.00
CA GLU A 177 -4.38 -4.64 29.24
C GLU A 177 -4.76 -5.30 27.91
N ASP A 178 -3.77 -5.66 27.10
CA ASP A 178 -4.00 -6.24 25.78
C ASP A 178 -4.39 -7.73 25.90
N ASP A 179 -5.68 -8.01 26.09
CA ASP A 179 -6.16 -9.36 26.35
C ASP A 179 -6.43 -10.14 25.06
N HIS A 180 -6.25 -11.46 25.14
CA HIS A 180 -6.61 -12.38 24.07
C HIS A 180 -7.78 -13.25 24.49
N ILE A 181 -8.85 -13.24 23.71
CA ILE A 181 -10.02 -14.07 23.95
C ILE A 181 -10.17 -15.04 22.80
N ASP A 182 -10.26 -16.35 23.05
CA ASP A 182 -10.44 -17.33 21.97
C ASP A 182 -11.62 -18.27 22.18
N GLY A 183 -12.24 -18.66 21.07
CA GLY A 183 -13.34 -19.59 21.08
C GLY A 183 -13.54 -20.31 19.75
N LEU A 184 -14.33 -21.37 19.83
CA LEU A 184 -14.66 -22.27 18.74
C LEU A 184 -16.10 -22.03 18.31
N ILE A 185 -16.31 -21.90 17.00
CA ILE A 185 -17.61 -22.11 16.38
C ILE A 185 -17.56 -23.42 15.59
N ASN A 186 -18.40 -24.35 16.01
CA ASN A 186 -18.56 -25.68 15.42
C ASN A 186 -20.04 -26.10 15.44
N MET A 187 -20.66 -26.16 14.27
CA MET A 187 -22.05 -26.59 14.08
C MET A 187 -22.18 -28.05 13.61
N ALA A 188 -21.07 -28.80 13.53
CA ALA A 188 -21.09 -30.19 13.15
C ALA A 188 -21.88 -31.03 14.16
N ALA A 189 -22.68 -31.97 13.65
CA ALA A 189 -23.44 -32.91 14.49
C ALA A 189 -22.55 -33.87 15.30
N THR A 190 -21.26 -33.92 14.99
CA THR A 190 -20.22 -34.72 15.64
C THR A 190 -18.94 -33.90 15.71
N GLY A 191 -18.32 -33.77 16.89
CA GLY A 191 -17.12 -32.96 17.09
C GLY A 191 -17.18 -32.20 18.42
N ASP A 192 -16.24 -31.28 18.63
CA ASP A 192 -16.26 -30.36 19.78
C ASP A 192 -17.44 -29.40 19.67
N LEU A 193 -18.06 -29.05 20.80
CA LEU A 193 -19.20 -28.13 20.80
C LEU A 193 -18.73 -26.69 20.54
N SER A 194 -19.57 -25.87 19.92
CA SER A 194 -19.32 -24.42 19.86
C SER A 194 -19.19 -23.86 21.28
N THR A 195 -18.13 -23.10 21.51
CA THR A 195 -17.94 -22.31 22.74
C THR A 195 -18.43 -20.88 22.55
N ILE A 196 -18.39 -20.33 21.34
CA ILE A 196 -19.00 -19.02 21.06
C ILE A 196 -20.48 -19.21 20.69
N GLN A 197 -21.36 -18.51 21.39
CA GLN A 197 -22.80 -18.54 21.26
C GLN A 197 -23.37 -17.11 21.22
N THR A 198 -24.55 -16.93 20.62
CA THR A 198 -25.19 -15.60 20.49
C THR A 198 -25.62 -14.96 21.82
N ILE A 199 -25.61 -15.73 22.91
CA ILE A 199 -25.94 -15.24 24.24
C ILE A 199 -24.71 -14.66 24.96
N ASP A 200 -23.52 -15.01 24.49
CA ASP A 200 -22.28 -14.59 25.13
C ASP A 200 -22.01 -13.12 24.88
N THR A 201 -21.28 -12.52 25.83
CA THR A 201 -20.89 -11.12 25.78
C THR A 201 -19.42 -10.97 26.15
N VAL A 202 -18.70 -10.12 25.43
CA VAL A 202 -17.33 -9.68 25.77
C VAL A 202 -17.32 -8.19 26.01
N ASP A 203 -16.60 -7.75 27.03
CA ASP A 203 -16.14 -6.38 27.20
C ASP A 203 -14.62 -6.42 27.40
N GLY A 204 -13.85 -6.01 26.38
CA GLY A 204 -12.37 -5.91 26.45
C GLY A 204 -11.90 -4.77 27.37
N ARG A 205 -12.80 -3.84 27.67
CA ARG A 205 -12.55 -2.62 28.47
C ARG A 205 -11.53 -1.68 27.85
N ALA A 206 -10.34 -1.58 28.42
CA ALA A 206 -9.26 -0.75 27.92
C ALA A 206 -8.14 -1.71 27.59
N GLY A 207 -7.35 -1.42 26.57
CA GLY A 207 -6.50 -2.46 26.03
C GLY A 207 -6.53 -2.40 24.51
N TYR A 208 -5.75 -3.27 23.91
CA TYR A 208 -5.88 -3.66 22.52
C TYR A 208 -6.27 -5.12 22.50
N ASP A 209 -7.58 -5.35 22.50
CA ASP A 209 -8.14 -6.67 22.77
C ASP A 209 -8.40 -7.44 21.47
N ILE A 210 -7.98 -8.70 21.47
CA ILE A 210 -8.10 -9.59 20.31
C ILE A 210 -9.09 -10.70 20.63
N VAL A 211 -10.11 -10.87 19.79
CA VAL A 211 -10.99 -12.03 19.83
C VAL A 211 -10.69 -12.97 18.66
N THR A 212 -10.18 -14.16 18.96
CA THR A 212 -9.95 -15.23 17.99
C THR A 212 -11.15 -16.17 17.89
N ILE A 213 -11.66 -16.35 16.68
CA ILE A 213 -12.78 -17.21 16.33
C ILE A 213 -12.26 -18.32 15.42
N GLN A 214 -12.15 -19.54 15.97
CA GLN A 214 -11.89 -20.73 15.17
C GLN A 214 -13.20 -21.23 14.57
N ASN A 215 -13.38 -21.12 13.26
CA ASN A 215 -14.54 -21.66 12.55
C ASN A 215 -14.18 -22.99 11.88
N THR A 216 -14.88 -24.07 12.29
CA THR A 216 -14.58 -25.43 11.83
C THR A 216 -15.68 -26.05 10.95
N SER A 217 -16.91 -25.53 10.96
CA SER A 217 -18.02 -26.19 10.26
C SER A 217 -19.28 -25.36 10.01
N SER A 218 -19.11 -24.06 9.69
CA SER A 218 -20.16 -23.04 9.44
C SER A 218 -20.66 -22.34 10.69
N ILE A 219 -20.82 -21.02 10.54
CA ILE A 219 -21.74 -20.18 11.30
C ILE A 219 -23.06 -20.13 10.51
N ALA A 220 -24.13 -20.76 11.01
CA ALA A 220 -25.43 -20.68 10.34
C ALA A 220 -26.04 -19.28 10.51
N GLY A 221 -26.03 -18.48 9.44
CA GLY A 221 -27.00 -17.41 9.22
C GLY A 221 -26.81 -16.15 10.05
N ASN A 222 -25.79 -15.35 9.70
CA ASN A 222 -25.67 -13.96 10.11
C ASN A 222 -25.72 -13.78 11.64
N THR A 223 -24.83 -14.50 12.34
CA THR A 223 -24.73 -14.54 13.80
C THR A 223 -24.40 -13.16 14.34
N VAL A 224 -25.17 -12.70 15.33
CA VAL A 224 -24.92 -11.45 16.04
C VAL A 224 -24.03 -11.76 17.24
N LEU A 225 -22.82 -11.22 17.23
CA LEU A 225 -21.93 -11.24 18.39
C LEU A 225 -22.11 -9.94 19.17
N THR A 226 -21.98 -10.01 20.49
CA THR A 226 -22.07 -8.84 21.38
C THR A 226 -20.71 -8.63 22.02
N MET A 227 -19.96 -7.64 21.54
CA MET A 227 -18.59 -7.36 21.99
C MET A 227 -18.43 -5.85 22.15
N GLU A 228 -17.94 -5.41 23.29
CA GLU A 228 -17.62 -4.01 23.54
C GLU A 228 -16.12 -3.87 23.75
N ASN A 229 -15.53 -2.82 23.20
CA ASN A 229 -14.10 -2.50 23.33
C ASN A 229 -13.21 -3.67 22.90
N VAL A 230 -13.41 -4.15 21.67
CA VAL A 230 -12.55 -5.18 21.05
C VAL A 230 -11.98 -4.59 19.78
N GLU A 231 -10.64 -4.50 19.68
CA GLU A 231 -9.94 -3.86 18.57
C GLU A 231 -9.73 -4.80 17.38
N VAL A 232 -9.53 -6.10 17.63
CA VAL A 232 -9.28 -7.08 16.57
C VAL A 232 -10.21 -8.28 16.70
N ILE A 233 -10.75 -8.72 15.58
CA ILE A 233 -11.35 -10.05 15.45
C ILE A 233 -10.50 -10.85 14.48
N ASP A 234 -9.88 -11.93 14.96
CA ASP A 234 -9.15 -12.91 14.15
C ASP A 234 -10.04 -14.11 13.86
N ILE A 235 -10.36 -14.35 12.59
CA ILE A 235 -11.22 -15.43 12.13
C ILE A 235 -10.34 -16.47 11.45
N GLN A 236 -10.28 -17.66 12.03
CA GLN A 236 -9.50 -18.77 11.51
C GLN A 236 -10.43 -19.84 10.92
N GLU A 237 -10.49 -19.89 9.61
CA GLU A 237 -11.33 -20.78 8.82
C GLU A 237 -10.62 -22.10 8.53
N SER A 238 -11.05 -23.15 9.22
CA SER A 238 -10.61 -24.53 8.95
C SER A 238 -11.71 -25.36 8.26
N GLY A 239 -12.94 -24.85 8.21
CA GLY A 239 -14.07 -25.46 7.50
C GLY A 239 -14.12 -25.11 6.00
N THR A 240 -15.04 -25.73 5.27
CA THR A 240 -15.31 -25.43 3.83
C THR A 240 -16.40 -24.36 3.64
N VAL A 241 -16.89 -23.77 4.74
CA VAL A 241 -17.94 -22.76 4.76
C VAL A 241 -17.50 -21.67 5.72
N GLY A 242 -17.33 -20.45 5.20
CA GLY A 242 -16.82 -19.32 5.97
C GLY A 242 -17.82 -18.75 6.97
N ALA A 243 -17.31 -17.91 7.86
CA ALA A 243 -18.04 -17.23 8.91
C ALA A 243 -19.03 -16.23 8.33
N SER A 244 -20.27 -16.21 8.86
CA SER A 244 -21.29 -15.22 8.52
C SER A 244 -21.69 -14.46 9.79
N LEU A 245 -21.15 -13.25 9.96
CA LEU A 245 -21.20 -12.46 11.21
C LEU A 245 -21.84 -11.08 11.00
N ARG A 246 -22.59 -10.63 12.01
CA ARG A 246 -23.11 -9.26 12.13
C ARG A 246 -22.39 -8.53 13.24
N MET A 247 -21.75 -7.43 12.88
CA MET A 247 -20.97 -6.58 13.79
C MET A 247 -21.78 -5.45 14.39
N GLU A 248 -23.12 -5.53 14.32
CA GLU A 248 -24.01 -4.43 14.72
C GLU A 248 -23.98 -4.11 16.22
N LYS A 249 -23.50 -5.04 17.04
CA LYS A 249 -23.25 -4.87 18.48
C LYS A 249 -21.77 -5.01 18.86
N VAL A 250 -20.88 -4.85 17.88
CA VAL A 250 -19.43 -4.84 18.10
C VAL A 250 -18.96 -3.39 18.12
N THR A 251 -18.25 -2.99 19.17
CA THR A 251 -17.67 -1.64 19.29
C THR A 251 -16.17 -1.71 19.56
N GLY A 252 -15.42 -0.69 19.13
CA GLY A 252 -13.96 -0.63 19.29
C GLY A 252 -13.17 -1.25 18.13
N LEU A 253 -13.83 -2.02 17.26
CA LEU A 253 -13.18 -2.78 16.19
C LEU A 253 -12.41 -1.88 15.23
N LYS A 254 -11.13 -2.20 15.02
CA LYS A 254 -10.22 -1.53 14.10
C LYS A 254 -9.74 -2.44 12.98
N LYS A 255 -9.61 -3.74 13.25
CA LYS A 255 -9.04 -4.70 12.31
C LYS A 255 -9.81 -6.02 12.31
N ILE A 256 -9.93 -6.62 11.15
CA ILE A 256 -10.31 -8.02 11.00
C ILE A 256 -9.13 -8.77 10.37
N ILE A 257 -8.72 -9.86 10.99
CA ILE A 257 -7.84 -10.85 10.38
C ILE A 257 -8.75 -12.00 9.93
N TYR A 258 -8.64 -12.40 8.66
CA TYR A 258 -9.38 -13.53 8.11
C TYR A 258 -8.39 -14.49 7.46
N SER A 259 -8.17 -15.62 8.13
CA SER A 259 -7.25 -16.66 7.71
C SER A 259 -8.03 -17.86 7.20
N GLU A 260 -7.85 -18.21 5.93
CA GLU A 260 -8.56 -19.33 5.31
C GLU A 260 -7.62 -20.40 4.74
N HIS A 261 -8.09 -21.64 4.84
CA HIS A 261 -7.30 -22.84 4.52
C HIS A 261 -8.02 -23.84 3.60
N ASN A 262 -9.26 -23.55 3.18
CA ASN A 262 -10.15 -24.55 2.55
C ASN A 262 -11.23 -23.93 1.64
N ALA A 263 -10.94 -22.82 0.96
CA ALA A 263 -11.84 -22.11 0.06
C ALA A 263 -13.13 -21.62 0.75
N ALA A 264 -13.00 -21.15 1.99
CA ALA A 264 -14.13 -20.71 2.79
C ALA A 264 -14.68 -19.36 2.29
N THR A 265 -15.97 -19.31 1.96
CA THR A 265 -16.66 -18.04 1.68
C THR A 265 -17.34 -17.50 2.94
N GLY A 266 -16.80 -16.41 3.49
CA GLY A 266 -17.32 -15.67 4.64
C GLY A 266 -17.99 -14.35 4.27
N GLU A 267 -18.76 -13.82 5.21
CA GLU A 267 -19.46 -12.54 5.12
C GLU A 267 -19.50 -11.86 6.49
N ILE A 268 -18.99 -10.63 6.56
CA ILE A 268 -19.06 -9.74 7.72
C ILE A 268 -19.97 -8.57 7.35
N THR A 269 -21.01 -8.32 8.15
CA THR A 269 -21.99 -7.27 7.84
C THR A 269 -22.25 -6.33 9.01
N ASN A 270 -22.83 -5.16 8.70
CA ASN A 270 -23.25 -4.15 9.68
C ASN A 270 -22.09 -3.61 10.53
N LEU A 271 -20.90 -3.47 9.95
CA LEU A 271 -19.78 -2.80 10.59
C LEU A 271 -20.12 -1.33 10.89
N ASN A 272 -19.76 -0.87 12.09
CA ASN A 272 -20.09 0.47 12.60
C ASN A 272 -19.09 1.55 12.16
N ASN A 273 -17.93 1.14 11.65
CA ASN A 273 -16.83 2.00 11.21
C ASN A 273 -15.99 1.22 10.18
N ILE A 274 -15.19 1.95 9.41
CA ILE A 274 -14.20 1.37 8.50
C ILE A 274 -13.10 0.70 9.33
N ILE A 275 -12.62 -0.45 8.86
CA ILE A 275 -11.62 -1.28 9.52
C ILE A 275 -10.52 -1.66 8.52
N ASP A 276 -9.34 -1.99 9.05
CA ASP A 276 -8.29 -2.65 8.28
C ASP A 276 -8.62 -4.14 8.13
N LEU A 277 -8.37 -4.69 6.93
CA LEU A 277 -8.54 -6.11 6.66
C LEU A 277 -7.16 -6.75 6.42
N GLU A 278 -6.87 -7.83 7.13
CA GLU A 278 -5.80 -8.74 6.78
C GLU A 278 -6.39 -10.07 6.33
N TYR A 279 -6.17 -10.41 5.07
CA TYR A 279 -6.59 -11.65 4.46
C TYR A 279 -5.38 -12.57 4.30
N ASN A 280 -5.45 -13.75 4.89
CA ASN A 280 -4.40 -14.75 4.86
C ASN A 280 -4.92 -16.02 4.20
N SER A 281 -4.22 -16.54 3.20
CA SER A 281 -4.55 -17.83 2.58
C SER A 281 -3.31 -18.67 2.28
N ASP A 282 -3.42 -19.96 2.59
CA ASP A 282 -2.45 -20.99 2.17
C ASP A 282 -3.03 -22.03 1.21
N ASP A 283 -4.32 -21.92 0.86
CA ASP A 283 -4.98 -22.86 -0.05
C ASP A 283 -4.76 -22.48 -1.52
N VAL A 284 -4.90 -23.46 -2.40
CA VAL A 284 -4.83 -23.33 -3.86
C VAL A 284 -6.23 -23.11 -4.47
N GLN A 285 -7.26 -23.02 -3.64
CA GLN A 285 -8.66 -22.81 -4.02
C GLN A 285 -9.16 -21.49 -3.46
N SER A 286 -9.98 -20.77 -4.24
CA SER A 286 -10.47 -19.43 -3.88
C SER A 286 -11.40 -19.44 -2.67
N GLY A 287 -10.93 -18.87 -1.55
CA GLY A 287 -11.77 -18.33 -0.49
C GLY A 287 -12.45 -17.02 -0.91
N LYS A 288 -13.37 -16.51 -0.10
CA LYS A 288 -13.98 -15.18 -0.29
C LYS A 288 -14.31 -14.58 1.06
N ILE A 289 -14.15 -13.27 1.21
CA ILE A 289 -14.73 -12.53 2.33
C ILE A 289 -15.47 -11.27 1.85
N THR A 290 -16.77 -11.21 2.15
CA THR A 290 -17.56 -9.98 1.91
C THR A 290 -17.55 -9.11 3.15
N ILE A 291 -17.21 -7.82 3.03
CA ILE A 291 -17.19 -6.86 4.13
C ILE A 291 -18.23 -5.77 3.86
N ASN A 292 -19.30 -5.74 4.64
CA ASN A 292 -20.38 -4.76 4.49
C ASN A 292 -20.46 -3.82 5.69
N TYR A 293 -20.34 -2.52 5.40
CA TYR A 293 -20.52 -1.43 6.35
C TYR A 293 -21.97 -1.01 6.47
N LYS A 294 -22.31 -0.34 7.58
CA LYS A 294 -23.55 0.46 7.66
C LYS A 294 -23.40 1.72 6.82
N ASP A 295 -24.49 2.21 6.23
CA ASP A 295 -24.49 3.43 5.41
C ASP A 295 -23.84 4.63 6.13
N GLU A 296 -24.02 4.76 7.46
CA GLU A 296 -23.41 5.86 8.22
C GLU A 296 -21.90 5.75 8.43
N ALA A 297 -21.34 4.55 8.31
CA ALA A 297 -19.91 4.28 8.46
C ALA A 297 -19.11 4.62 7.20
N VAL A 298 -19.80 4.72 6.06
CA VAL A 298 -19.27 4.97 4.71
C VAL A 298 -20.03 6.12 4.02
N ALA A 299 -20.35 7.14 4.80
CA ALA A 299 -21.09 8.32 4.33
C ALA A 299 -20.16 9.45 3.87
N GLY A 300 -18.85 9.27 3.97
CA GLY A 300 -17.84 10.21 3.50
C GLY A 300 -17.73 10.20 1.98
N ASP A 301 -16.94 11.14 1.45
CA ASP A 301 -16.60 11.17 0.01
C ASP A 301 -15.14 10.70 -0.22
N GLU A 302 -14.41 10.34 0.84
CA GLU A 302 -13.00 9.90 0.83
C GLU A 302 -12.78 8.75 1.83
N ASP A 303 -13.74 7.82 1.91
CA ASP A 303 -13.66 6.70 2.83
C ASP A 303 -12.54 5.74 2.40
N THR A 304 -11.59 5.50 3.30
CA THR A 304 -10.34 4.78 3.00
C THR A 304 -10.25 3.46 3.78
N MET A 305 -9.98 2.35 3.08
CA MET A 305 -9.78 1.03 3.67
C MET A 305 -8.40 0.47 3.33
N ASN A 306 -7.69 -0.07 4.32
CA ASN A 306 -6.45 -0.81 4.09
C ASN A 306 -6.72 -2.31 4.06
N ILE A 307 -6.12 -2.99 3.08
CA ILE A 307 -6.23 -4.43 2.87
C ILE A 307 -4.83 -5.00 2.72
N ALA A 308 -4.42 -5.89 3.63
CA ALA A 308 -3.27 -6.74 3.44
C ALA A 308 -3.73 -8.10 2.89
N VAL A 309 -3.15 -8.55 1.78
CA VAL A 309 -3.43 -9.86 1.19
C VAL A 309 -2.15 -10.68 1.22
N ASN A 310 -2.14 -11.75 2.02
CA ASN A 310 -0.97 -12.60 2.24
C ASN A 310 -1.29 -14.03 1.77
N THR A 311 -0.81 -14.37 0.57
CA THR A 311 -1.11 -15.65 -0.09
C THR A 311 0.16 -16.45 -0.31
N THR A 312 0.20 -17.70 0.15
CA THR A 312 1.39 -18.58 0.00
C THR A 312 1.27 -19.59 -1.15
N SER A 313 0.08 -19.73 -1.72
CA SER A 313 -0.25 -20.63 -2.82
C SER A 313 -0.84 -19.84 -4.00
N ALA A 314 -0.36 -20.09 -5.22
CA ALA A 314 -0.90 -19.43 -6.41
C ALA A 314 -2.23 -20.12 -6.83
N GLY A 315 -3.36 -19.41 -6.79
CA GLY A 315 -4.61 -19.97 -7.29
C GLY A 315 -5.92 -19.25 -6.93
N GLN A 316 -6.31 -18.30 -7.79
CA GLN A 316 -7.67 -17.75 -7.97
C GLN A 316 -8.27 -16.85 -6.88
N ALA A 317 -9.19 -15.97 -7.32
CA ALA A 317 -9.62 -14.73 -6.69
C ALA A 317 -10.07 -14.81 -5.22
N ASP A 318 -9.37 -14.06 -4.37
CA ASP A 318 -9.88 -13.56 -3.12
C ASP A 318 -10.85 -12.43 -3.45
N ILE A 319 -12.10 -12.57 -3.03
CA ILE A 319 -13.07 -11.49 -3.22
C ILE A 319 -13.11 -10.71 -1.92
N VAL A 320 -12.71 -9.44 -1.98
CA VAL A 320 -13.09 -8.43 -0.99
C VAL A 320 -14.14 -7.55 -1.66
N THR A 321 -15.40 -7.75 -1.27
CA THR A 321 -16.47 -6.83 -1.67
C THR A 321 -16.72 -5.89 -0.51
N THR A 322 -16.43 -4.61 -0.72
CA THR A 322 -16.87 -3.51 0.14
C THR A 322 -18.04 -2.79 -0.54
N ASN A 323 -18.73 -1.94 0.20
CA ASN A 323 -19.67 -0.98 -0.39
C ASN A 323 -19.41 0.36 0.28
N GLY A 324 -19.30 1.42 -0.53
CA GLY A 324 -19.12 2.78 -0.02
C GLY A 324 -17.67 3.16 0.31
N ILE A 325 -16.68 2.41 -0.18
CA ILE A 325 -15.27 2.78 0.02
C ILE A 325 -14.74 3.44 -1.25
N GLU A 326 -14.28 4.68 -1.16
CA GLU A 326 -13.73 5.42 -2.32
C GLU A 326 -12.26 5.12 -2.57
N ILE A 327 -11.47 4.86 -1.52
CA ILE A 327 -10.02 4.65 -1.58
C ILE A 327 -9.67 3.30 -0.95
N VAL A 328 -8.99 2.44 -1.71
CA VAL A 328 -8.53 1.13 -1.23
C VAL A 328 -7.02 1.05 -1.32
N ASN A 329 -6.35 0.87 -0.19
CA ASN A 329 -4.92 0.62 -0.12
C ASN A 329 -4.67 -0.88 0.02
N ILE A 330 -4.00 -1.48 -0.95
CA ILE A 330 -3.70 -2.91 -0.98
C ILE A 330 -2.22 -3.11 -0.71
N LYS A 331 -1.92 -4.01 0.20
CA LYS A 331 -0.59 -4.60 0.35
C LYS A 331 -0.61 -6.05 -0.10
N ALA A 332 0.05 -6.36 -1.20
CA ALA A 332 0.16 -7.71 -1.74
C ALA A 332 1.45 -8.38 -1.25
N VAL A 333 1.32 -9.58 -0.68
CA VAL A 333 2.42 -10.45 -0.27
C VAL A 333 2.22 -11.84 -0.85
N GLY A 334 3.22 -12.35 -1.57
CA GLY A 334 3.13 -13.61 -2.31
C GLY A 334 2.34 -13.47 -3.61
N ASN A 335 1.57 -14.48 -4.02
CA ASN A 335 0.86 -14.44 -5.30
C ASN A 335 -0.65 -14.30 -5.09
N SER A 336 -1.15 -13.06 -5.12
CA SER A 336 -2.52 -12.74 -4.76
C SER A 336 -3.37 -12.44 -5.98
N ASN A 337 -4.63 -12.88 -5.95
CA ASN A 337 -5.65 -12.49 -6.92
C ASN A 337 -6.76 -11.81 -6.14
N LEU A 338 -7.13 -10.59 -6.48
CA LEU A 338 -8.20 -9.85 -5.82
C LEU A 338 -9.32 -9.54 -6.83
N GLU A 339 -10.51 -10.07 -6.60
CA GLU A 339 -11.70 -9.67 -7.35
C GLU A 339 -12.43 -8.56 -6.60
N PHE A 340 -12.46 -7.39 -7.23
CA PHE A 340 -13.02 -6.18 -6.68
C PHE A 340 -14.44 -5.95 -7.22
N ASN A 341 -15.40 -5.69 -6.33
CA ASN A 341 -16.82 -5.55 -6.69
C ASN A 341 -17.51 -4.35 -6.03
N ASP A 342 -16.75 -3.44 -5.40
CA ASP A 342 -17.31 -2.18 -4.89
C ASP A 342 -17.43 -1.18 -6.04
N VAL A 343 -18.62 -0.61 -6.20
CA VAL A 343 -18.93 0.37 -7.25
C VAL A 343 -18.63 1.82 -6.82
N SER A 344 -18.29 2.03 -5.55
CA SER A 344 -17.92 3.34 -5.00
C SER A 344 -16.45 3.67 -5.19
N THR A 345 -15.58 2.66 -5.29
CA THR A 345 -14.13 2.87 -5.32
C THR A 345 -13.68 3.60 -6.58
N THR A 346 -12.83 4.59 -6.36
CA THR A 346 -12.24 5.45 -7.38
C THR A 346 -10.71 5.33 -7.43
N ILE A 347 -10.07 5.06 -6.29
CA ILE A 347 -8.62 4.97 -6.17
C ILE A 347 -8.23 3.62 -5.57
N ILE A 348 -7.27 2.94 -6.21
CA ILE A 348 -6.61 1.76 -5.67
C ILE A 348 -5.09 2.03 -5.62
N ASN A 349 -4.51 1.98 -4.44
CA ASN A 349 -3.06 2.05 -4.25
C ASN A 349 -2.54 0.64 -3.94
N ILE A 350 -1.44 0.23 -4.56
CA ILE A 350 -0.88 -1.12 -4.41
C ILE A 350 0.58 -1.02 -3.96
N SER A 351 0.90 -1.77 -2.93
CA SER A 351 2.25 -1.87 -2.36
C SER A 351 2.59 -3.32 -2.02
N GLY A 352 3.86 -3.57 -1.71
CA GLY A 352 4.32 -4.87 -1.25
C GLY A 352 5.37 -5.51 -2.16
N ASP A 353 5.53 -6.82 -1.99
CA ASP A 353 6.51 -7.64 -2.71
C ASP A 353 5.87 -8.80 -3.48
N GLY A 354 4.55 -8.96 -3.34
CA GLY A 354 3.77 -9.96 -4.03
C GLY A 354 3.33 -9.55 -5.42
N THR A 355 3.00 -10.55 -6.26
CA THR A 355 2.24 -10.32 -7.49
C THR A 355 0.77 -10.11 -7.15
N LEU A 356 0.08 -9.23 -7.89
CA LEU A 356 -1.35 -8.98 -7.68
C LEU A 356 -2.12 -8.97 -8.99
N GLU A 357 -3.10 -9.86 -9.13
CA GLU A 357 -4.08 -9.80 -10.21
C GLU A 357 -5.36 -9.13 -9.71
N LEU A 358 -5.69 -7.96 -10.24
CA LEU A 358 -6.96 -7.30 -10.03
C LEU A 358 -7.94 -7.72 -11.13
N SER A 359 -9.12 -8.18 -10.72
CA SER A 359 -10.24 -8.46 -11.64
C SER A 359 -11.58 -7.95 -11.09
N SER A 360 -12.63 -7.94 -11.93
CA SER A 360 -13.99 -7.74 -11.47
C SER A 360 -15.01 -8.55 -12.25
N THR A 361 -16.09 -8.97 -11.59
CA THR A 361 -17.30 -9.48 -12.25
C THR A 361 -18.47 -8.51 -12.22
N THR A 362 -18.30 -7.38 -11.51
CA THR A 362 -19.33 -6.34 -11.36
C THR A 362 -19.22 -5.33 -12.49
N VAL A 363 -20.37 -4.89 -12.99
CA VAL A 363 -20.46 -3.83 -14.00
C VAL A 363 -20.55 -2.46 -13.34
N ASN A 364 -19.97 -1.43 -13.99
CA ASN A 364 -19.92 -0.04 -13.54
C ASN A 364 -18.99 0.22 -12.34
N ILE A 365 -17.86 -0.47 -12.26
CA ILE A 365 -16.77 -0.04 -11.38
C ILE A 365 -16.22 1.29 -11.91
N LYS A 366 -15.85 2.19 -10.98
CA LYS A 366 -15.45 3.56 -11.27
C LYS A 366 -14.01 3.86 -10.85
N VAL A 367 -13.15 2.84 -10.82
CA VAL A 367 -11.74 3.05 -10.48
C VAL A 367 -11.14 3.89 -11.60
N ASN A 368 -10.80 5.13 -11.28
CA ASN A 368 -10.18 6.07 -12.20
C ASN A 368 -8.67 6.17 -11.97
N THR A 369 -8.17 5.64 -10.86
CA THR A 369 -6.76 5.66 -10.50
C THR A 369 -6.35 4.32 -9.91
N ILE A 370 -5.35 3.68 -10.52
CA ILE A 370 -4.59 2.58 -9.94
C ILE A 370 -3.13 3.01 -9.89
N ASP A 371 -2.52 2.93 -8.70
CA ASP A 371 -1.11 3.25 -8.51
C ASP A 371 -0.39 2.09 -7.81
N ALA A 372 0.42 1.34 -8.57
CA ALA A 372 1.25 0.26 -8.05
C ALA A 372 2.74 0.61 -7.97
N SER A 373 3.09 1.89 -8.03
CA SER A 373 4.49 2.34 -8.05
C SER A 373 5.29 1.92 -6.82
N LEU A 374 4.62 1.63 -5.69
CA LEU A 374 5.21 1.14 -4.45
C LEU A 374 5.24 -0.41 -4.36
N ASN A 375 4.75 -1.13 -5.37
CA ASN A 375 4.81 -2.58 -5.43
C ASN A 375 6.08 -3.05 -6.15
N THR A 376 6.69 -4.11 -5.64
CA THR A 376 7.90 -4.69 -6.24
C THR A 376 7.65 -6.04 -6.92
N GLY A 377 6.44 -6.59 -6.79
CA GLY A 377 5.96 -7.72 -7.58
C GLY A 377 5.10 -7.26 -8.77
N GLY A 378 4.96 -8.12 -9.78
CA GLY A 378 4.21 -7.78 -10.99
C GLY A 378 2.70 -7.69 -10.73
N ILE A 379 2.03 -6.74 -11.37
CA ILE A 379 0.59 -6.58 -11.31
C ILE A 379 -0.08 -7.02 -12.60
N THR A 380 -1.33 -7.45 -12.49
CA THR A 380 -2.22 -7.65 -13.63
C THR A 380 -3.50 -6.86 -13.37
N VAL A 381 -3.86 -5.97 -14.30
CA VAL A 381 -5.07 -5.16 -14.23
C VAL A 381 -5.99 -5.55 -15.37
N ASP A 382 -7.15 -6.11 -15.04
CA ASP A 382 -8.23 -6.32 -16.00
C ASP A 382 -8.96 -4.98 -16.27
N GLY A 383 -9.14 -4.64 -17.55
CA GLY A 383 -9.86 -3.42 -17.99
C GLY A 383 -11.31 -3.32 -17.49
N SER A 384 -11.90 -4.42 -17.03
CA SER A 384 -13.20 -4.42 -16.35
C SER A 384 -13.24 -3.58 -15.06
N ILE A 385 -12.10 -3.36 -14.41
CA ILE A 385 -12.01 -2.59 -13.15
C ILE A 385 -11.95 -1.08 -13.40
N VAL A 386 -11.35 -0.68 -14.51
CA VAL A 386 -10.97 0.73 -14.80
C VAL A 386 -11.86 1.39 -15.87
N SER A 387 -12.95 0.74 -16.27
CA SER A 387 -13.84 1.16 -17.37
C SER A 387 -14.71 2.41 -17.06
N THR A 388 -14.09 3.58 -16.92
CA THR A 388 -14.82 4.86 -16.79
C THR A 388 -14.97 5.56 -18.14
N LEU A 389 -16.09 6.24 -18.38
CA LEU A 389 -16.31 6.99 -19.63
C LEU A 389 -15.27 8.11 -19.87
N GLU A 390 -14.53 8.53 -18.84
CA GLU A 390 -13.53 9.59 -18.92
C GLU A 390 -12.09 9.05 -19.09
N GLY A 391 -11.89 7.74 -18.91
CA GLY A 391 -10.57 7.11 -18.84
C GLY A 391 -9.97 7.09 -17.44
N SER A 392 -8.91 6.31 -17.29
CA SER A 392 -8.28 5.96 -16.03
C SER A 392 -6.78 6.19 -16.07
N LYS A 393 -6.20 6.56 -14.93
CA LYS A 393 -4.76 6.63 -14.71
C LYS A 393 -4.30 5.32 -14.09
N ILE A 394 -3.38 4.63 -14.75
CA ILE A 394 -2.86 3.34 -14.30
C ILE A 394 -1.34 3.40 -14.30
N THR A 395 -0.73 3.21 -13.14
CA THR A 395 0.72 3.08 -12.97
C THR A 395 1.02 1.68 -12.50
N GLY A 396 1.85 0.94 -13.24
CA GLY A 396 2.36 -0.36 -12.83
C GLY A 396 3.47 -0.29 -11.79
N SER A 397 4.09 -1.43 -11.57
CA SER A 397 5.07 -1.73 -10.54
C SER A 397 6.51 -1.61 -11.04
N ALA A 398 7.47 -2.06 -10.24
CA ALA A 398 8.86 -2.21 -10.66
C ALA A 398 9.18 -3.60 -11.29
N ALA A 399 8.16 -4.42 -11.53
CA ALA A 399 8.27 -5.76 -12.09
C ALA A 399 7.44 -5.88 -13.38
N ILE A 400 7.42 -7.07 -13.99
CA ILE A 400 6.67 -7.30 -15.21
C ILE A 400 5.17 -7.20 -14.96
N ASP A 401 4.52 -6.26 -15.64
CA ASP A 401 3.10 -5.97 -15.49
C ASP A 401 2.27 -6.32 -16.73
N HIS A 402 0.99 -6.57 -16.50
CA HIS A 402 -0.03 -6.75 -17.55
C HIS A 402 -1.18 -5.78 -17.30
N ILE A 403 -1.30 -4.72 -18.08
CA ILE A 403 -2.24 -3.62 -17.82
C ILE A 403 -3.20 -3.46 -18.98
N ALA A 404 -4.51 -3.46 -18.71
CA ALA A 404 -5.55 -3.09 -19.65
C ALA A 404 -6.37 -1.89 -19.14
N GLY A 405 -6.46 -0.81 -19.94
CA GLY A 405 -7.20 0.42 -19.64
C GLY A 405 -8.71 0.31 -19.85
N GLY A 406 -9.13 -0.40 -20.89
CA GLY A 406 -10.53 -0.74 -21.12
C GLY A 406 -11.30 0.32 -21.93
N ASP A 407 -12.34 0.90 -21.33
CA ASP A 407 -13.11 1.97 -21.95
C ASP A 407 -12.63 3.32 -21.40
N GLY A 408 -12.47 4.32 -22.26
CA GLY A 408 -12.13 5.68 -21.83
C GLY A 408 -10.94 6.24 -22.58
N VAL A 409 -10.36 7.35 -22.13
CA VAL A 409 -9.05 7.82 -22.63
C VAL A 409 -8.03 7.58 -21.54
N ASP A 410 -7.36 6.44 -21.60
CA ASP A 410 -6.54 5.94 -20.52
C ASP A 410 -5.13 6.52 -20.53
N HIS A 411 -4.56 6.64 -19.34
CA HIS A 411 -3.23 7.16 -19.09
C HIS A 411 -2.43 6.07 -18.38
N ILE A 412 -1.64 5.32 -19.15
CA ILE A 412 -0.97 4.10 -18.71
C ILE A 412 0.55 4.33 -18.60
N THR A 413 1.12 3.92 -17.48
CA THR A 413 2.58 3.82 -17.27
C THR A 413 2.88 2.40 -16.85
N GLY A 414 3.70 1.67 -17.63
CA GLY A 414 4.10 0.30 -17.29
C GLY A 414 4.90 0.24 -16.00
N GLY A 415 5.89 1.11 -15.86
CA GLY A 415 6.80 1.09 -14.73
C GLY A 415 8.16 0.57 -15.16
N LEU A 416 8.85 -0.16 -14.28
CA LEU A 416 10.06 -0.87 -14.69
C LEU A 416 9.70 -2.30 -15.00
N GLY A 417 10.15 -2.83 -16.12
CA GLY A 417 9.77 -4.19 -16.46
C GLY A 417 9.84 -4.40 -17.95
N ALA A 418 9.34 -5.55 -18.38
CA ALA A 418 9.04 -5.78 -19.78
C ALA A 418 7.53 -6.00 -19.85
N ASP A 419 6.81 -4.89 -19.91
CA ASP A 419 5.39 -4.87 -19.57
C ASP A 419 4.52 -5.11 -20.80
N GLU A 420 3.30 -5.60 -20.57
CA GLU A 420 2.28 -5.75 -21.60
C GLU A 420 1.15 -4.75 -21.33
N LEU A 421 0.98 -3.78 -22.22
CA LEU A 421 0.07 -2.65 -22.05
C LEU A 421 -1.01 -2.66 -23.14
N ALA A 422 -2.27 -2.49 -22.74
CA ALA A 422 -3.41 -2.34 -23.63
C ALA A 422 -4.20 -1.09 -23.23
N GLY A 423 -4.39 -0.16 -24.17
CA GLY A 423 -5.21 1.03 -23.96
C GLY A 423 -6.69 0.67 -23.91
N GLY A 424 -7.14 -0.12 -24.89
CA GLY A 424 -8.51 -0.51 -25.07
C GLY A 424 -9.16 0.25 -26.21
N ILE A 425 -10.27 0.95 -25.94
CA ILE A 425 -10.98 1.73 -26.95
C ILE A 425 -10.71 3.23 -26.78
N LEU A 426 -10.87 3.98 -27.87
CA LEU A 426 -10.57 5.42 -27.97
C LEU A 426 -9.07 5.68 -28.16
N ALA A 427 -8.57 6.80 -27.65
CA ALA A 427 -7.25 7.32 -27.98
C ALA A 427 -6.47 7.50 -26.68
N ASP A 428 -5.69 6.48 -26.35
CA ASP A 428 -5.05 6.30 -25.06
C ASP A 428 -3.63 6.89 -25.05
N LYS A 429 -3.05 7.01 -23.86
CA LYS A 429 -1.74 7.60 -23.66
C LYS A 429 -0.84 6.68 -22.85
N PHE A 430 0.28 6.32 -23.45
CA PHE A 430 1.32 5.50 -22.83
C PHE A 430 2.49 6.39 -22.46
N TYR A 431 2.85 6.42 -21.18
CA TYR A 431 3.87 7.31 -20.62
C TYR A 431 5.18 6.56 -20.36
N TYR A 432 6.27 7.19 -20.76
CA TYR A 432 7.65 6.77 -20.50
C TYR A 432 8.42 7.97 -19.94
N PHE A 433 8.73 7.95 -18.65
CA PHE A 433 9.39 9.04 -17.93
C PHE A 433 10.91 8.97 -18.00
N ASN A 434 11.47 7.78 -18.21
CA ASN A 434 12.91 7.58 -18.37
C ASN A 434 13.22 6.35 -19.25
N ASN A 435 14.49 6.15 -19.58
CA ASN A 435 14.94 5.05 -20.45
C ASN A 435 14.86 3.66 -19.77
N LEU A 436 14.76 3.58 -18.45
CA LEU A 436 14.62 2.31 -17.75
C LEU A 436 13.19 1.77 -17.84
N ASP A 437 12.21 2.64 -18.11
CA ASP A 437 10.81 2.23 -18.26
C ASP A 437 10.64 1.25 -19.42
N SER A 438 11.34 1.48 -20.54
CA SER A 438 11.46 0.46 -21.60
C SER A 438 12.72 0.68 -22.42
N ASN A 439 13.54 -0.37 -22.56
CA ASN A 439 14.82 -0.33 -23.28
C ASN A 439 15.07 -1.64 -24.04
N GLY A 440 16.23 -1.77 -24.68
CA GLY A 440 16.57 -2.96 -25.48
C GLY A 440 16.76 -4.26 -24.69
N VAL A 441 16.71 -4.24 -23.36
CA VAL A 441 16.81 -5.40 -22.46
C VAL A 441 15.44 -5.79 -21.90
N SER A 442 14.69 -4.80 -21.40
CA SER A 442 13.35 -4.94 -20.86
C SER A 442 12.40 -4.09 -21.72
N ILE A 443 11.80 -4.75 -22.72
CA ILE A 443 11.03 -4.09 -23.78
C ILE A 443 9.55 -4.22 -23.44
N ASP A 444 8.89 -3.08 -23.29
CA ASP A 444 7.45 -2.99 -23.19
C ASP A 444 6.78 -3.30 -24.53
N THR A 445 5.61 -3.92 -24.44
CA THR A 445 4.74 -4.23 -25.57
C THR A 445 3.40 -3.55 -25.41
N ILE A 446 3.05 -2.67 -26.33
CA ILE A 446 1.69 -2.14 -26.45
C ILE A 446 0.93 -3.01 -27.45
N VAL A 447 -0.07 -3.76 -26.98
CA VAL A 447 -0.70 -4.85 -27.75
C VAL A 447 -1.79 -4.39 -28.71
N ASP A 448 -2.36 -3.21 -28.50
CA ASP A 448 -3.51 -2.69 -29.24
C ASP A 448 -3.32 -1.27 -29.79
N PHE A 449 -2.07 -0.80 -29.88
CA PHE A 449 -1.74 0.54 -30.35
C PHE A 449 -2.40 0.89 -31.69
N SER A 450 -3.11 2.01 -31.71
CA SER A 450 -3.90 2.51 -32.82
C SER A 450 -3.52 3.97 -33.17
N GLY A 451 -2.51 4.12 -34.04
CA GLY A 451 -2.02 5.45 -34.45
C GLY A 451 -3.04 6.30 -35.22
N SER A 452 -2.83 7.61 -35.22
CA SER A 452 -3.74 8.57 -35.85
C SER A 452 -3.51 8.70 -37.35
N ILE A 453 -4.60 8.79 -38.13
CA ILE A 453 -4.51 9.18 -39.56
C ILE A 453 -4.44 10.71 -39.67
N GLY A 454 -3.32 11.30 -39.24
CA GLY A 454 -2.93 12.68 -39.51
C GLY A 454 -3.60 13.79 -38.68
N ASN A 455 -4.41 13.47 -37.66
CA ASN A 455 -5.09 14.46 -36.81
C ASN A 455 -4.77 14.34 -35.30
N GLY A 456 -4.01 13.33 -34.85
CA GLY A 456 -3.78 13.09 -33.42
C GLY A 456 -4.99 12.54 -32.66
N ASP A 457 -5.92 11.89 -33.37
CA ASP A 457 -7.14 11.27 -32.81
C ASP A 457 -6.94 9.77 -32.43
N GLY A 458 -5.70 9.28 -32.46
CA GLY A 458 -5.32 7.91 -32.11
C GLY A 458 -4.40 7.88 -30.89
N ASP A 459 -3.97 6.69 -30.50
CA ASP A 459 -3.13 6.47 -29.33
C ASP A 459 -1.83 7.26 -29.41
N GLN A 460 -1.33 7.66 -28.24
CA GLN A 460 -0.14 8.48 -28.11
C GLN A 460 0.89 7.81 -27.21
N ILE A 461 2.15 7.85 -27.65
CA ILE A 461 3.32 7.52 -26.83
C ILE A 461 3.93 8.84 -26.39
N ILE A 462 4.01 9.02 -25.07
CA ILE A 462 4.49 10.23 -24.43
C ILE A 462 5.77 9.91 -23.69
N VAL A 463 6.88 10.43 -24.20
CA VAL A 463 8.17 10.37 -23.54
C VAL A 463 8.42 11.73 -22.90
N THR A 464 8.62 11.78 -21.59
CA THR A 464 8.91 13.05 -20.90
C THR A 464 10.37 13.14 -20.50
N GLU A 465 10.99 14.30 -20.71
CA GLU A 465 12.39 14.55 -20.36
C GLU A 465 12.59 14.75 -18.83
N ALA A 466 12.69 13.66 -18.05
CA ALA A 466 13.21 13.75 -16.68
C ALA A 466 14.76 13.81 -16.62
N SER A 467 15.44 13.71 -17.76
CA SER A 467 16.90 13.56 -17.86
C SER A 467 17.66 14.79 -18.39
N VAL A 468 17.01 15.95 -18.55
CA VAL A 468 17.70 17.17 -19.03
C VAL A 468 17.63 18.29 -17.99
N GLY A 469 18.79 18.57 -17.39
CA GLY A 469 18.95 19.76 -16.57
C GLY A 469 18.57 21.03 -17.32
N SER A 470 17.80 21.87 -16.65
CA SER A 470 17.52 23.30 -16.88
C SER A 470 16.23 23.69 -17.62
N THR A 471 15.35 24.30 -16.80
CA THR A 471 14.54 25.49 -17.08
C THR A 471 13.46 25.41 -18.16
N GLY A 472 12.26 25.04 -17.72
CA GLY A 472 11.00 25.73 -17.96
C GLY A 472 10.82 26.44 -19.30
N ASN A 473 10.14 25.75 -20.23
CA ASN A 473 9.14 26.38 -21.07
C ASN A 473 8.13 25.32 -21.56
N ALA A 474 6.84 25.67 -21.53
CA ALA A 474 5.74 24.78 -21.88
C ALA A 474 5.91 24.14 -23.28
N LEU A 475 5.80 22.81 -23.34
CA LEU A 475 5.90 22.02 -24.57
C LEU A 475 4.61 22.13 -25.38
N THR A 476 4.68 22.83 -26.51
CA THR A 476 3.68 22.77 -27.56
C THR A 476 4.01 21.63 -28.52
N ASN A 477 3.14 20.61 -28.59
CA ASN A 477 2.77 19.74 -29.72
C ASN A 477 3.64 19.76 -31.00
N SER A 478 4.94 19.52 -30.90
CA SER A 478 5.73 19.14 -32.06
C SER A 478 6.95 18.37 -31.62
N VAL A 479 7.14 17.21 -32.23
CA VAL A 479 8.44 16.55 -32.37
C VAL A 479 9.49 17.60 -32.72
N ALA A 480 10.19 18.14 -31.72
CA ALA A 480 11.11 19.26 -31.90
C ALA A 480 12.38 19.15 -31.04
N GLY A 481 12.94 17.93 -30.98
CA GLY A 481 14.38 17.81 -31.18
C GLY A 481 14.72 18.06 -32.66
N SER A 482 15.92 18.55 -32.98
CA SER A 482 16.31 18.96 -34.34
C SER A 482 16.22 17.86 -35.42
N ARG A 483 16.04 16.59 -35.02
CA ARG A 483 16.13 15.40 -35.87
C ARG A 483 14.79 14.82 -36.34
N GLY A 484 13.66 15.01 -35.64
CA GLY A 484 12.31 14.58 -36.09
C GLY A 484 12.01 13.06 -35.98
N PHE A 485 10.82 12.61 -36.41
CA PHE A 485 10.37 11.20 -36.44
C PHE A 485 10.34 10.63 -37.88
N VAL A 486 10.46 9.30 -38.03
CA VAL A 486 10.24 8.58 -39.30
C VAL A 486 9.69 7.16 -39.06
N SER A 487 8.81 6.70 -39.95
CA SER A 487 8.42 5.30 -40.09
C SER A 487 9.04 4.73 -41.38
N ASP A 488 9.88 3.69 -41.27
CA ASP A 488 10.63 3.13 -42.42
C ASP A 488 11.06 1.68 -42.17
N ALA A 489 10.47 0.75 -42.93
CA ALA A 489 10.78 -0.69 -42.88
C ALA A 489 12.25 -1.02 -43.20
N SER A 490 12.93 -0.16 -43.97
CA SER A 490 14.31 -0.38 -44.41
C SER A 490 15.36 -0.02 -43.36
N LEU A 491 14.96 0.71 -42.30
CA LEU A 491 15.84 1.13 -41.22
C LEU A 491 15.77 0.11 -40.07
N ILE A 492 16.81 -0.72 -39.98
CA ILE A 492 17.03 -1.58 -38.81
C ILE A 492 18.03 -0.88 -37.90
N VAL A 493 17.60 -0.57 -36.68
CA VAL A 493 18.45 0.05 -35.65
C VAL A 493 19.12 -1.07 -34.85
N THR A 494 20.43 -0.99 -34.70
CA THR A 494 21.24 -1.92 -33.89
C THR A 494 21.99 -1.15 -32.84
N ASP A 495 22.35 -1.80 -31.73
CA ASP A 495 23.17 -1.20 -30.67
C ASP A 495 24.46 -0.55 -31.22
N GLY A 496 24.73 0.68 -30.77
CA GLY A 496 25.81 1.55 -31.27
C GLY A 496 25.61 2.09 -32.69
N GLY A 497 24.44 1.85 -33.30
CA GLY A 497 24.08 2.32 -34.63
C GLY A 497 23.69 3.79 -34.63
N THR A 498 23.99 4.51 -35.72
CA THR A 498 23.59 5.93 -35.84
C THR A 498 22.08 6.06 -36.05
N MET A 499 21.43 6.88 -35.23
CA MET A 499 20.06 7.31 -35.46
C MET A 499 20.10 8.68 -36.17
N ALA A 500 19.49 8.80 -37.35
CA ALA A 500 19.39 10.10 -38.03
C ALA A 500 18.19 10.93 -37.53
N LYS A 501 17.30 10.30 -36.77
CA LYS A 501 15.99 10.78 -36.30
C LYS A 501 15.87 10.52 -34.81
N ARG A 502 15.11 11.37 -34.11
CA ARG A 502 14.86 11.21 -32.67
C ARG A 502 13.98 10.00 -32.39
N GLY A 503 13.06 9.67 -33.30
CA GLY A 503 12.27 8.45 -33.26
C GLY A 503 12.24 7.73 -34.61
N ILE A 504 12.36 6.40 -34.59
CA ILE A 504 12.29 5.53 -35.77
C ILE A 504 11.36 4.36 -35.47
N TYR A 505 10.26 4.23 -36.22
CA TYR A 505 9.42 3.02 -36.18
C TYR A 505 9.74 2.13 -37.40
N ASN A 506 9.93 0.83 -37.15
CA ASN A 506 10.09 -0.16 -38.20
C ASN A 506 8.84 -1.08 -38.27
N PRO A 507 7.97 -0.93 -39.29
CA PRO A 507 6.75 -1.71 -39.41
C PRO A 507 6.96 -3.19 -39.72
N ASP A 508 8.13 -3.59 -40.24
CA ASP A 508 8.43 -5.01 -40.53
C ASP A 508 8.82 -5.78 -39.25
N THR A 509 9.41 -5.09 -38.28
CA THR A 509 9.78 -5.68 -36.97
C THR A 509 8.79 -5.36 -35.86
N GLY A 510 8.04 -4.26 -36.00
CA GLY A 510 7.10 -3.75 -35.01
C GLY A 510 7.72 -2.94 -33.87
N TYR A 511 8.99 -2.53 -34.00
CA TYR A 511 9.69 -1.81 -32.94
C TYR A 511 9.80 -0.32 -33.22
N LEU A 512 9.51 0.47 -32.20
CA LEU A 512 9.78 1.89 -32.11
C LEU A 512 11.06 2.12 -31.29
N TYR A 513 11.99 2.87 -31.85
CA TYR A 513 13.23 3.29 -31.20
C TYR A 513 13.19 4.79 -30.96
N ILE A 514 13.49 5.26 -29.75
CA ILE A 514 13.55 6.67 -29.40
C ILE A 514 14.90 6.97 -28.75
N ASP A 515 15.64 7.87 -29.39
CA ASP A 515 16.91 8.41 -28.90
C ASP A 515 16.61 9.38 -27.74
N ALA A 516 16.67 8.85 -26.52
CA ALA A 516 16.23 9.52 -25.32
C ALA A 516 17.28 10.50 -24.79
N ASN A 517 18.56 10.25 -25.08
CA ASN A 517 19.68 11.09 -24.64
C ASN A 517 20.11 12.14 -25.70
N ASP A 518 19.50 12.12 -26.89
CA ASP A 518 19.77 12.95 -28.07
C ASP A 518 21.26 12.95 -28.51
N ASP A 519 21.97 11.84 -28.32
CA ASP A 519 23.38 11.69 -28.72
C ASP A 519 23.55 11.31 -30.20
N GLY A 520 22.46 10.92 -30.87
CA GLY A 520 22.46 10.56 -32.29
C GLY A 520 22.77 9.10 -32.57
N THR A 521 22.85 8.25 -31.55
CA THR A 521 23.08 6.81 -31.65
C THR A 521 22.06 6.05 -30.83
N TYR A 522 21.76 4.81 -31.22
CA TYR A 522 20.94 3.93 -30.40
C TYR A 522 21.82 3.13 -29.45
N ASN A 523 21.46 3.13 -28.18
CA ASN A 523 22.07 2.36 -27.12
C ASN A 523 21.01 1.55 -26.37
N VAL A 524 21.19 0.24 -26.30
CA VAL A 524 20.20 -0.67 -25.71
C VAL A 524 19.90 -0.43 -24.23
N GLU A 525 20.77 0.27 -23.50
CA GLU A 525 20.57 0.60 -22.08
C GLU A 525 20.12 2.05 -21.87
N ASN A 526 20.44 2.97 -22.78
CA ASN A 526 20.25 4.41 -22.58
C ASN A 526 19.12 5.02 -23.42
N ASP A 527 18.59 4.27 -24.39
CA ASP A 527 17.51 4.70 -25.27
C ASP A 527 16.28 3.82 -25.12
N ILE A 528 15.14 4.38 -25.54
CA ILE A 528 13.85 3.72 -25.40
C ILE A 528 13.59 2.83 -26.62
N MET A 529 13.11 1.62 -26.35
CA MET A 529 12.65 0.68 -27.36
C MET A 529 11.30 0.13 -26.95
N ILE A 530 10.28 0.23 -27.81
CA ILE A 530 8.91 -0.22 -27.53
C ILE A 530 8.45 -1.14 -28.66
N ASN A 531 7.75 -2.23 -28.32
CA ASN A 531 7.11 -3.11 -29.27
C ASN A 531 5.65 -2.70 -29.49
N LEU A 532 5.30 -2.29 -30.70
CA LEU A 532 3.92 -1.93 -31.09
C LEU A 532 3.26 -2.98 -31.98
N GLY A 533 3.96 -4.08 -32.29
CA GLY A 533 3.51 -5.09 -33.23
C GLY A 533 3.80 -4.76 -34.70
N ILE A 534 3.79 -5.80 -35.53
CA ILE A 534 4.12 -5.74 -36.96
C ILE A 534 2.96 -5.09 -37.73
N GLY A 535 3.30 -4.13 -38.60
CA GLY A 535 2.34 -3.49 -39.49
C GLY A 535 1.43 -2.45 -38.83
N THR A 536 1.74 -2.04 -37.60
CA THR A 536 1.05 -0.96 -36.89
C THR A 536 1.25 0.36 -37.62
N ASP A 537 0.20 1.16 -37.71
CA ASP A 537 0.28 2.49 -38.31
C ASP A 537 0.76 3.47 -37.23
N VAL A 538 1.87 4.16 -37.48
CA VAL A 538 2.51 5.07 -36.52
C VAL A 538 3.00 6.30 -37.28
N ASP A 539 2.41 7.44 -36.96
CA ASP A 539 2.72 8.73 -37.55
C ASP A 539 3.33 9.70 -36.53
N ALA A 540 3.89 10.81 -37.04
CA ALA A 540 4.54 11.82 -36.20
C ALA A 540 3.66 12.43 -35.08
N PRO A 541 2.32 12.61 -35.22
CA PRO A 541 1.47 13.12 -34.14
C PRO A 541 1.27 12.14 -32.99
N ASP A 542 1.55 10.85 -33.21
CA ASP A 542 1.33 9.79 -32.24
C ASP A 542 2.48 9.72 -31.23
N ILE A 543 3.62 10.33 -31.54
CA ILE A 543 4.82 10.32 -30.69
C ILE A 543 5.09 11.73 -30.17
N ILE A 544 4.99 11.89 -28.85
CA ILE A 544 5.28 13.14 -28.13
C ILE A 544 6.56 12.92 -27.33
N VAL A 545 7.62 13.68 -27.64
CA VAL A 545 8.94 13.62 -26.98
C VAL A 545 9.42 15.02 -26.67
#